data_AF-A0A9X4BH43-F1
#
_entry.id   AF-A0A9X4BH43-F1
#
_cell.length_a   1.000
_cell.length_b   1.000
_cell.length_c   1.000
_cell.angle_alpha   90.00
_cell.angle_beta   90.00
_cell.angle_gamma   90.00
#
_symmetry.space_group_name_H-M   'P 1'
#
loop_
_entity.id
_entity.type
_entity.pdbx_description
1 polymer ?
#
loop_
_entity_poly.entity_id
_entity_poly.type
_entity_poly.pdbx_seq_one_letter_code
_entity_poly.pdbx_strand_id
1 'polypeptide(L)'
;MRRHVRPGLLALLLVAAGAAHAETGYRCVDATGRVAFQDRPCPAGSAASSFRYEKPPPGPPPAPAAVETKPEAPPAPAAPPPQRVPVAPLYACTNAVNGDGYMSETGVTQPYLAPLGALGWPPRTLNDTARSSGLSAPGMNRPSVSAPTGSNALAGAYVTVQDECRRLSDAAACAMRRKEIGDNRSRQRNAFKAERATLEAREAALEQALAGCR
;
A
#
# COMPACT_ATOMS: atom_id res chain seq x y z
N MET A 1 -107.27 -46.23 -0.62
CA MET A 1 -107.24 -45.10 0.35
C MET A 1 -105.94 -44.31 0.15
N ARG A 2 -106.05 -43.01 -0.15
CA ARG A 2 -104.92 -42.06 -0.24
C ARG A 2 -104.43 -41.67 1.16
N ARG A 3 -103.13 -41.38 1.31
CA ARG A 3 -102.59 -40.16 1.96
C ARG A 3 -101.07 -40.04 1.75
N HIS A 4 -100.65 -38.83 1.40
CA HIS A 4 -99.28 -38.35 1.11
C HIS A 4 -98.58 -37.82 2.39
N VAL A 5 -97.32 -37.34 2.21
CA VAL A 5 -96.54 -36.31 2.98
C VAL A 5 -95.19 -36.89 3.46
N ARG A 6 -94.00 -36.29 3.30
CA ARG A 6 -93.45 -35.10 2.60
C ARG A 6 -91.91 -35.32 2.49
N PRO A 7 -91.24 -34.92 1.40
CA PRO A 7 -89.79 -34.90 1.29
C PRO A 7 -89.25 -33.54 1.76
N GLY A 8 -88.30 -33.50 2.69
CA GLY A 8 -87.78 -32.22 3.18
C GLY A 8 -86.53 -32.37 4.03
N LEU A 9 -85.47 -31.70 3.59
CA LEU A 9 -84.27 -31.31 4.35
C LEU A 9 -83.25 -32.41 4.71
N LEU A 10 -82.66 -33.02 3.68
CA LEU A 10 -81.26 -33.46 3.71
C LEU A 10 -80.42 -32.34 3.07
N ALA A 11 -80.24 -31.23 3.79
CA ALA A 11 -79.48 -30.08 3.30
C ALA A 11 -78.91 -29.28 4.48
N LEU A 12 -77.77 -29.70 5.02
CA LEU A 12 -76.87 -28.78 5.73
C LEU A 12 -75.46 -29.38 5.89
N LEU A 13 -74.70 -29.44 4.79
CA LEU A 13 -73.25 -29.63 4.83
C LEU A 13 -72.67 -29.14 3.48
N LEU A 14 -72.78 -27.84 3.21
CA LEU A 14 -71.93 -27.19 2.20
C LEU A 14 -70.89 -26.33 2.91
N VAL A 15 -69.71 -26.94 2.97
CA VAL A 15 -68.36 -26.39 3.11
C VAL A 15 -68.27 -24.92 2.68
N ALA A 16 -67.82 -24.08 3.60
CA ALA A 16 -67.32 -22.74 3.30
C ALA A 16 -66.02 -22.88 2.48
N ALA A 17 -66.12 -22.74 1.16
CA ALA A 17 -64.96 -22.51 0.30
C ALA A 17 -64.58 -21.02 0.40
N GLY A 18 -63.64 -20.71 1.29
CA GLY A 18 -62.97 -19.42 1.27
C GLY A 18 -62.25 -19.26 -0.07
N ALA A 19 -62.55 -18.19 -0.81
CA ALA A 19 -61.82 -17.83 -2.02
C ALA A 19 -60.39 -17.42 -1.62
N ALA A 20 -59.44 -18.34 -1.83
CA ALA A 20 -58.02 -18.04 -1.76
C ALA A 20 -57.66 -17.17 -2.97
N HIS A 21 -57.50 -15.86 -2.75
CA HIS A 21 -57.08 -14.92 -3.78
C HIS A 21 -55.56 -14.93 -3.87
N ALA A 22 -55.02 -15.91 -4.60
CA ALA A 22 -53.60 -15.96 -4.93
C ALA A 22 -53.26 -14.83 -5.92
N GLU A 23 -52.43 -13.88 -5.50
CA GLU A 23 -51.91 -12.82 -6.34
C GLU A 23 -50.54 -13.23 -6.91
N THR A 24 -50.19 -12.72 -8.10
CA THR A 24 -48.95 -13.09 -8.78
C THR A 24 -47.93 -11.97 -8.63
N GLY A 25 -46.83 -12.26 -7.95
CA GLY A 25 -45.66 -11.40 -7.87
C GLY A 25 -44.61 -11.75 -8.92
N TYR A 26 -43.79 -10.78 -9.31
CA TYR A 26 -42.71 -10.91 -10.27
C TYR A 26 -41.39 -10.51 -9.62
N ARG A 27 -40.38 -11.37 -9.77
CA ARG A 27 -38.97 -11.08 -9.49
C ARG A 27 -38.30 -10.70 -10.81
N CYS A 28 -37.85 -9.45 -10.90
CA CYS A 28 -37.19 -8.89 -12.06
C CYS A 28 -35.69 -8.76 -11.78
N VAL A 29 -34.85 -9.23 -12.70
CA VAL A 29 -33.41 -9.05 -12.66
C VAL A 29 -32.98 -8.23 -13.88
N ASP A 30 -32.37 -7.08 -13.66
CA ASP A 30 -31.89 -6.21 -14.74
C ASP A 30 -30.53 -6.67 -15.32
N ALA A 31 -30.10 -6.03 -16.41
CA ALA A 31 -28.83 -6.33 -17.08
C ALA A 31 -27.59 -6.08 -16.21
N THR A 32 -27.72 -5.32 -15.11
CA THR A 32 -26.65 -5.07 -14.13
C THR A 32 -26.70 -6.03 -12.94
N GLY A 33 -27.65 -6.97 -12.94
CA GLY A 33 -27.84 -7.97 -11.88
C GLY A 33 -28.64 -7.48 -10.68
N ARG A 34 -29.28 -6.29 -10.74
CA ARG A 34 -30.12 -5.80 -9.63
C ARG A 34 -31.47 -6.51 -9.64
N VAL A 35 -31.95 -6.85 -8.45
CA VAL A 35 -33.19 -7.59 -8.25
C VAL A 35 -34.26 -6.68 -7.68
N ALA A 36 -35.44 -6.67 -8.29
CA ALA A 36 -36.64 -5.99 -7.80
C ALA A 36 -37.83 -6.95 -7.75
N PHE A 37 -38.73 -6.75 -6.79
CA PHE A 37 -39.97 -7.51 -6.66
C PHE A 37 -41.16 -6.57 -6.85
N GLN A 38 -42.13 -6.98 -7.66
CA GLN A 38 -43.27 -6.15 -8.05
C GLN A 38 -44.48 -6.99 -8.43
N ASP A 39 -45.68 -6.41 -8.29
CA ASP A 39 -46.94 -7.08 -8.65
C ASP A 39 -47.32 -6.90 -10.12
N ARG A 40 -46.48 -6.22 -10.91
CA ARG A 40 -46.66 -6.02 -12.36
C ARG A 40 -45.59 -6.79 -13.14
N PRO A 41 -45.86 -7.22 -14.39
CA PRO A 41 -44.86 -7.85 -15.25
C PRO A 41 -43.57 -7.03 -15.35
N CYS A 42 -42.43 -7.72 -15.44
CA CYS A 42 -41.13 -7.07 -15.55
C CYS A 42 -41.01 -6.25 -16.84
N PRO A 43 -40.25 -5.14 -16.82
CA PRO A 43 -39.97 -4.36 -18.02
C PRO A 43 -39.17 -5.19 -19.06
N ALA A 44 -39.36 -4.87 -20.34
CA ALA A 44 -38.70 -5.57 -21.44
C ALA A 44 -37.17 -5.54 -21.29
N GLY A 45 -36.52 -6.69 -21.51
CA GLY A 45 -35.07 -6.84 -21.35
C GLY A 45 -34.60 -7.26 -19.95
N SER A 46 -35.52 -7.44 -18.99
CA SER A 46 -35.21 -8.03 -17.67
C SER A 46 -35.49 -9.54 -17.65
N ALA A 47 -34.71 -10.30 -16.89
CA ALA A 47 -35.04 -11.70 -16.60
C ALA A 47 -36.17 -11.74 -15.55
N ALA A 48 -37.27 -12.42 -15.88
CA ALA A 48 -38.48 -12.46 -15.06
C ALA A 48 -38.73 -13.86 -14.49
N SER A 49 -39.03 -13.93 -13.19
CA SER A 49 -39.58 -15.12 -12.54
C SER A 49 -40.86 -14.74 -11.81
N SER A 50 -41.95 -15.48 -12.04
CA SER A 50 -43.24 -15.24 -11.37
C SER A 50 -43.43 -16.21 -10.21
N PHE A 51 -44.05 -15.73 -9.15
CA PHE A 51 -44.44 -16.54 -7.99
C PHE A 51 -45.85 -16.13 -7.54
N ARG A 52 -46.57 -17.05 -6.91
CA ARG A 52 -47.87 -16.77 -6.33
C ARG A 52 -47.74 -16.60 -4.83
N TYR A 53 -48.48 -15.65 -4.28
CA TYR A 53 -48.58 -15.45 -2.85
C TYR A 53 -50.04 -15.18 -2.46
N GLU A 54 -50.38 -15.53 -1.22
CA GLU A 54 -51.72 -15.31 -0.69
C GLU A 54 -51.82 -13.86 -0.20
N LYS A 55 -52.81 -13.10 -0.70
CA LYS A 55 -53.09 -11.76 -0.18
C LYS A 55 -53.69 -11.89 1.22
N PRO A 56 -53.08 -11.32 2.28
CA PRO A 56 -53.71 -11.31 3.59
C PRO A 56 -55.07 -10.61 3.53
N PRO A 57 -56.09 -11.07 4.27
CA PRO A 57 -57.37 -10.39 4.32
C PRO A 57 -57.17 -8.94 4.80
N PRO A 58 -57.92 -7.97 4.26
CA PRO A 58 -57.79 -6.58 4.66
C PRO A 58 -58.03 -6.47 6.17
N GLY A 59 -57.01 -6.02 6.90
CA GLY A 59 -57.09 -5.77 8.33
C GLY A 59 -58.04 -4.61 8.64
N PRO A 60 -58.48 -4.47 9.90
CA PRO A 60 -59.21 -3.28 10.33
C PRO A 60 -58.42 -2.00 9.99
N PRO A 61 -59.09 -0.86 9.74
CA PRO A 61 -58.39 0.39 9.46
C PRO A 61 -57.40 0.66 10.59
N PRO A 62 -56.14 0.98 10.27
CA PRO A 62 -55.14 1.22 11.29
C PRO A 62 -55.66 2.34 12.19
N ALA A 63 -55.60 2.13 13.52
CA ALA A 63 -55.69 3.23 14.46
C ALA A 63 -54.67 4.30 14.01
N PRO A 64 -54.98 5.61 14.15
CA PRO A 64 -54.02 6.65 13.82
C PRO A 64 -52.71 6.31 14.50
N ALA A 65 -51.69 6.00 13.69
CA ALA A 65 -50.41 5.60 14.19
C ALA A 65 -49.94 6.75 15.07
N ALA A 66 -49.82 6.50 16.38
CA ALA A 66 -48.83 7.24 17.13
C ALA A 66 -47.54 7.03 16.34
N VAL A 67 -46.97 8.13 15.85
CA VAL A 67 -45.65 8.10 15.22
C VAL A 67 -44.72 7.63 16.32
N GLU A 68 -44.54 6.32 16.41
CA GLU A 68 -43.50 5.74 17.21
C GLU A 68 -42.23 6.14 16.48
N THR A 69 -41.66 7.26 16.91
CA THR A 69 -40.33 7.68 16.51
C THR A 69 -39.42 6.54 16.93
N LYS A 70 -39.15 5.60 16.02
CA LYS A 70 -38.11 4.60 16.16
C LYS A 70 -36.88 5.38 16.64
N PRO A 71 -36.33 5.11 17.82
CA PRO A 71 -35.11 5.76 18.25
C PRO A 71 -34.10 5.58 17.12
N GLU A 72 -33.67 6.70 16.55
CA GLU A 72 -32.66 6.67 15.50
C GLU A 72 -31.45 5.98 16.13
N ALA A 73 -31.11 4.80 15.59
CA ALA A 73 -29.96 4.06 16.06
C ALA A 73 -28.76 5.02 15.95
N PRO A 74 -27.94 5.19 17.00
CA PRO A 74 -26.76 6.02 16.91
C PRO A 74 -26.00 5.66 15.64
N PRO A 75 -25.54 6.64 14.85
CA PRO A 75 -24.80 6.34 13.64
C PRO A 75 -23.67 5.37 14.00
N ALA A 76 -23.61 4.26 13.26
CA ALA A 76 -22.57 3.27 13.47
C ALA A 76 -21.21 4.00 13.53
N PRO A 77 -20.33 3.66 14.50
CA PRO A 77 -19.02 4.29 14.59
C PRO A 77 -18.37 4.26 13.20
N ALA A 78 -17.95 5.42 12.71
CA ALA A 78 -17.27 5.51 11.43
C ALA A 78 -16.13 4.49 11.43
N ALA A 79 -16.07 3.65 10.40
CA ALA A 79 -14.97 2.69 10.24
C ALA A 79 -13.65 3.46 10.39
N PRO A 80 -12.70 2.97 11.20
CA PRO A 80 -11.42 3.66 11.35
C PRO A 80 -10.80 3.86 9.96
N PRO A 81 -10.19 5.03 9.71
CA PRO A 81 -9.59 5.31 8.41
C PRO A 81 -8.57 4.20 8.09
N PRO A 82 -8.44 3.81 6.80
CA PRO A 82 -7.49 2.79 6.40
C PRO A 82 -6.10 3.20 6.90
N GLN A 83 -5.47 2.31 7.67
CA GLN A 83 -4.13 2.55 8.18
C GLN A 83 -3.17 2.53 6.98
N ARG A 84 -2.58 3.68 6.68
CA ARG A 84 -1.52 3.76 5.65
C ARG A 84 -0.26 3.14 6.21
N VAL A 85 0.29 2.18 5.48
CA VAL A 85 1.61 1.61 5.78
C VAL A 85 2.64 2.73 5.63
N PRO A 86 3.44 3.05 6.66
CA PRO A 86 4.44 4.11 6.55
C PRO A 86 5.53 3.70 5.55
N VAL A 87 6.03 4.67 4.78
CA VAL A 87 7.21 4.46 3.93
C VAL A 87 8.42 4.27 4.82
N ALA A 88 9.16 3.17 4.61
CA ALA A 88 10.40 2.94 5.35
C ALA A 88 11.39 4.09 5.05
N PRO A 89 12.04 4.69 6.06
CA PRO A 89 12.92 5.84 5.84
C PRO A 89 14.12 5.46 4.97
N LEU A 90 14.66 6.46 4.27
CA LEU A 90 15.89 6.34 3.50
C LEU A 90 16.64 7.67 3.62
N TYR A 91 17.96 7.59 3.71
CA TYR A 91 18.84 8.74 3.92
C TYR A 91 19.87 8.79 2.81
N ALA A 92 20.09 9.98 2.29
CA ALA A 92 21.23 10.28 1.44
C ALA A 92 22.37 10.78 2.33
N CYS A 93 23.46 10.03 2.37
CA CYS A 93 24.63 10.31 3.17
C CYS A 93 25.81 10.67 2.28
N THR A 94 26.73 11.48 2.82
CA THR A 94 27.99 11.86 2.18
C THR A 94 29.14 11.50 3.09
N ASN A 95 30.11 10.76 2.56
CA ASN A 95 31.29 10.36 3.31
C ASN A 95 32.18 11.57 3.64
N ALA A 96 32.59 11.69 4.89
CA ALA A 96 33.32 12.85 5.39
C ALA A 96 34.76 12.97 4.85
N VAL A 97 35.34 11.89 4.31
CA VAL A 97 36.72 11.85 3.82
C VAL A 97 36.80 12.15 2.34
N ASN A 98 36.00 11.46 1.53
CA ASN A 98 36.09 11.56 0.07
C ASN A 98 34.89 12.29 -0.58
N GLY A 99 33.84 12.59 0.19
CA GLY A 99 32.64 13.25 -0.32
C GLY A 99 31.70 12.34 -1.10
N ASP A 100 31.98 11.03 -1.19
CA ASP A 100 31.14 10.10 -1.96
C ASP A 100 29.76 9.94 -1.32
N GLY A 101 28.74 9.97 -2.16
CA GLY A 101 27.35 9.77 -1.74
C GLY A 101 26.99 8.29 -1.61
N TYR A 102 26.32 7.93 -0.51
CA TYR A 102 25.74 6.60 -0.31
C TYR A 102 24.35 6.68 0.32
N MET A 103 23.58 5.60 0.23
CA MET A 103 22.26 5.52 0.84
C MET A 103 22.31 4.70 2.14
N SER A 104 21.56 5.13 3.15
CA SER A 104 21.42 4.43 4.43
C SER A 104 19.95 4.32 4.82
N GLU A 105 19.56 3.20 5.43
CA GLU A 105 18.19 2.99 5.94
C GLU A 105 17.98 3.67 7.30
N THR A 106 19.04 3.81 8.09
CA THR A 106 18.98 4.36 9.45
C THR A 106 19.39 5.82 9.50
N GLY A 107 20.28 6.26 8.60
CA GLY A 107 20.88 7.59 8.64
C GLY A 107 21.82 7.82 9.82
N VAL A 108 22.10 6.77 10.61
CA VAL A 108 22.98 6.85 11.77
C VAL A 108 24.40 6.50 11.35
N THR A 109 25.33 7.43 11.57
CA THR A 109 26.75 7.27 11.25
C THR A 109 27.56 7.37 12.52
N GLN A 110 28.52 6.47 12.72
CA GLN A 110 29.41 6.53 13.87
C GLN A 110 30.62 7.40 13.53
N PRO A 111 31.09 8.27 14.45
CA PRO A 111 32.35 8.96 14.24
C PRO A 111 33.52 7.98 14.11
N TYR A 112 34.46 8.26 13.20
CA TYR A 112 35.64 7.43 12.97
C TYR A 112 36.89 8.29 12.78
N LEU A 113 38.06 7.70 13.02
CA LEU A 113 39.34 8.37 12.82
C LEU A 113 39.72 8.34 11.34
N ALA A 114 39.89 9.53 10.76
CA ALA A 114 40.42 9.70 9.42
C ALA A 114 41.84 10.31 9.48
N PRO A 115 42.79 9.84 8.65
CA PRO A 115 44.08 10.50 8.51
C PRO A 115 43.88 11.93 7.98
N LEU A 116 44.55 12.91 8.58
CA LEU A 116 44.47 14.32 8.13
C LEU A 116 44.84 14.48 6.64
N GLY A 117 45.79 13.69 6.15
CA GLY A 117 46.16 13.70 4.74
C GLY A 117 45.04 13.26 3.79
N ALA A 118 44.14 12.36 4.24
CA ALA A 118 42.99 11.93 3.44
C ALA A 118 41.93 13.03 3.31
N LEU A 119 41.89 13.97 4.25
CA LEU A 119 41.07 15.19 4.20
C LEU A 119 41.73 16.31 3.36
N GLY A 120 42.87 16.03 2.71
CA GLY A 120 43.60 17.01 1.91
C GLY A 120 44.43 18.00 2.72
N TRP A 121 44.76 17.69 3.98
CA TRP A 121 45.58 18.55 4.84
C TRP A 121 47.09 18.18 4.79
N PRO A 122 48.01 19.15 4.71
CA PRO A 122 47.78 20.59 4.59
C PRO A 122 47.29 20.93 3.17
N PRO A 123 46.47 21.98 3.01
CA PRO A 123 45.99 22.38 1.69
C PRO A 123 47.20 22.70 0.80
N ARG A 124 47.35 21.96 -0.30
CA ARG A 124 48.42 22.23 -1.27
C ARG A 124 47.90 23.18 -2.34
N THR A 125 48.67 24.22 -2.63
CA THR A 125 48.40 25.08 -3.77
C THR A 125 48.96 24.45 -5.04
N LEU A 126 48.43 24.84 -6.21
CA LEU A 126 48.99 24.43 -7.50
C LEU A 126 50.49 24.76 -7.63
N ASN A 127 50.93 25.86 -7.02
CA ASN A 127 52.32 26.30 -7.03
C ASN A 127 53.23 25.36 -6.22
N ASP A 128 52.70 24.74 -5.17
CA ASP A 128 53.42 23.73 -4.36
C ASP A 128 53.62 22.43 -5.14
N THR A 129 52.66 22.06 -5.99
CA THR A 129 52.77 20.88 -6.87
C THR A 129 53.65 21.15 -8.10
N ALA A 130 53.59 22.36 -8.67
CA ALA A 130 54.33 22.72 -9.88
C ALA A 130 55.86 22.65 -9.71
N ARG A 131 56.37 22.90 -8.50
CA ARG A 131 57.80 22.74 -8.17
C ARG A 131 58.32 21.31 -8.32
N SER A 132 57.42 20.33 -8.40
CA SER A 132 57.75 18.92 -8.65
C SER A 132 57.49 18.44 -10.08
N SER A 133 56.82 19.24 -10.92
CA SER A 133 56.22 18.76 -12.19
C SER A 133 56.91 19.27 -13.46
N GLY A 134 58.17 19.69 -13.40
CA GLY A 134 58.86 20.30 -14.55
C GLY A 134 60.29 19.83 -14.84
N LEU A 135 60.83 18.85 -14.10
CA LEU A 135 62.24 18.47 -14.22
C LEU A 135 62.35 16.95 -14.43
N SER A 136 62.63 16.53 -15.67
CA SER A 136 62.87 15.12 -16.05
C SER A 136 64.22 14.59 -15.56
N ALA A 137 64.71 15.05 -14.40
CA ALA A 137 65.93 14.57 -13.78
C ALA A 137 65.60 13.39 -12.85
N PRO A 138 66.14 12.17 -13.08
CA PRO A 138 65.82 10.97 -12.28
C PRO A 138 66.11 11.09 -10.78
N GLY A 139 66.96 12.04 -10.37
CA GLY A 139 67.27 12.33 -8.96
C GLY A 139 66.34 13.34 -8.27
N MET A 140 65.54 14.08 -9.04
CA MET A 140 64.70 15.19 -8.55
C MET A 140 63.22 14.78 -8.33
N ASN A 141 62.82 13.63 -8.88
CA ASN A 141 61.53 12.98 -8.64
C ASN A 141 61.53 12.04 -7.43
N ARG A 142 62.64 11.96 -6.68
CA ARG A 142 62.59 11.29 -5.38
C ARG A 142 61.78 12.18 -4.45
N PRO A 143 60.64 11.71 -3.90
CA PRO A 143 59.97 12.47 -2.86
C PRO A 143 61.02 12.72 -1.77
N SER A 144 61.27 13.98 -1.44
CA SER A 144 62.07 14.31 -0.26
C SER A 144 61.36 13.69 0.93
N VAL A 145 61.83 12.54 1.42
CA VAL A 145 61.44 12.01 2.72
C VAL A 145 62.08 12.96 3.72
N SER A 146 61.40 14.07 3.95
CA SER A 146 61.83 15.06 4.91
C SER A 146 61.88 14.38 6.27
N ALA A 147 62.96 14.57 7.03
CA ALA A 147 62.99 14.22 8.44
C ALA A 147 61.75 14.81 9.13
N PRO A 148 61.11 14.10 10.09
CA PRO A 148 59.83 14.49 10.66
C PRO A 148 60.01 15.77 11.50
N THR A 149 59.95 16.91 10.83
CA THR A 149 60.00 18.23 11.44
C THR A 149 58.86 19.05 10.85
N GLY A 150 58.06 19.65 11.73
CA GLY A 150 56.93 20.51 11.39
C GLY A 150 55.86 19.84 10.52
N SER A 151 55.74 20.28 9.27
CA SER A 151 54.66 19.95 8.33
C SER A 151 54.63 18.50 7.82
N ASN A 152 55.71 17.73 8.01
CA ASN A 152 55.81 16.35 7.55
C ASN A 152 55.48 15.31 8.64
N ALA A 153 55.21 15.76 9.87
CA ALA A 153 54.74 14.92 10.98
C ALA A 153 53.25 14.52 10.88
N LEU A 154 52.54 15.03 9.87
CA LEU A 154 51.11 14.79 9.65
C LEU A 154 50.78 13.36 9.20
N ALA A 155 51.79 12.56 8.83
CA ALA A 155 51.60 11.17 8.41
C ALA A 155 50.95 10.28 9.50
N GLY A 156 51.03 10.68 10.78
CA GLY A 156 50.38 9.99 11.90
C GLY A 156 49.22 10.76 12.54
N ALA A 157 48.82 11.90 11.98
CA ALA A 157 47.77 12.72 12.58
C ALA A 157 46.39 12.27 12.10
N TYR A 158 45.54 11.87 13.06
CA TYR A 158 44.16 11.47 12.83
C TYR A 158 43.22 12.47 13.46
N VAL A 159 42.08 12.67 12.81
CA VAL A 159 40.97 13.45 13.36
C VAL A 159 39.70 12.62 13.32
N THR A 160 38.84 12.86 14.30
CA THR A 160 37.51 12.26 14.32
C THR A 160 36.64 12.99 13.31
N VAL A 161 36.10 12.24 12.35
CA VAL A 161 35.14 12.72 11.36
C VAL A 161 33.85 11.92 11.48
N GLN A 162 32.77 12.45 10.93
CA GLN A 162 31.48 11.77 10.89
C GLN A 162 30.78 12.12 9.57
N ASP A 163 30.20 11.12 8.93
CA ASP A 163 29.46 11.29 7.68
C ASP A 163 28.16 12.07 7.94
N GLU A 164 27.80 12.95 7.00
CA GLU A 164 26.54 13.69 7.05
C GLU A 164 25.44 12.92 6.34
N CYS A 165 24.27 12.79 6.97
CA CYS A 165 23.10 12.13 6.41
C CYS A 165 21.88 13.04 6.45
N ARG A 166 21.15 13.11 5.32
CA ARG A 166 19.86 13.80 5.23
C ARG A 166 18.76 12.82 4.87
N ARG A 167 17.65 12.87 5.61
CA ARG A 167 16.45 12.07 5.31
C ARG A 167 15.87 12.49 3.96
N LEU A 168 15.57 11.49 3.12
CA LEU A 168 14.84 11.70 1.88
C LEU A 168 13.35 11.86 2.15
N SER A 169 12.67 12.60 1.27
CA SER A 169 11.20 12.61 1.25
C SER A 169 10.68 11.22 0.87
N ASP A 170 9.46 10.90 1.30
CA ASP A 170 8.83 9.61 1.01
C ASP A 170 8.78 9.34 -0.51
N ALA A 171 8.45 10.36 -1.31
CA ALA A 171 8.44 10.26 -2.76
C ALA A 171 9.85 9.94 -3.34
N ALA A 172 10.89 10.59 -2.83
CA ALA A 172 12.27 10.33 -3.26
C ALA A 172 12.74 8.93 -2.82
N ALA A 173 12.42 8.51 -1.59
CA ALA A 173 12.73 7.17 -1.10
C ALA A 173 12.06 6.08 -1.95
N CYS A 174 10.77 6.24 -2.26
CA CYS A 174 10.03 5.33 -3.13
C CYS A 174 10.58 5.29 -4.57
N ALA A 175 11.03 6.43 -5.11
CA ALA A 175 11.65 6.49 -6.43
C ALA A 175 13.01 5.76 -6.44
N MET A 176 13.83 6.00 -5.42
CA MET A 176 15.14 5.35 -5.27
C MET A 176 15.02 3.84 -5.13
N ARG A 177 14.14 3.34 -4.27
CA ARG A 177 13.93 1.89 -4.13
C ARG A 177 13.40 1.22 -5.40
N ARG A 178 12.49 1.88 -6.13
CA ARG A 178 12.03 1.39 -7.44
C ARG A 178 13.18 1.28 -8.43
N LYS A 179 14.10 2.25 -8.44
CA LYS A 179 15.34 2.18 -9.24
C LYS A 179 16.21 0.99 -8.82
N GLU A 180 16.43 0.81 -7.51
CA GLU A 180 17.24 -0.31 -7.01
C GLU A 180 16.67 -1.68 -7.35
N ILE A 181 15.34 -1.84 -7.35
CA ILE A 181 14.68 -3.06 -7.84
C ILE A 181 14.97 -3.26 -9.33
N GLY A 182 14.84 -2.20 -10.15
CA GLY A 182 15.16 -2.26 -11.58
C GLY A 182 16.61 -2.69 -11.83
N ASP A 183 17.55 -2.09 -11.10
CA ASP A 183 18.97 -2.41 -11.18
C ASP A 183 19.26 -3.85 -10.69
N ASN A 184 18.62 -4.29 -9.60
CA ASN A 184 18.75 -5.65 -9.08
C ASN A 184 18.22 -6.69 -10.09
N ARG A 185 17.00 -6.50 -10.60
CA ARG A 185 16.42 -7.34 -11.66
C ARG A 185 17.29 -7.37 -12.91
N SER A 186 17.94 -6.25 -13.25
CA SER A 186 18.89 -6.21 -14.35
C SER A 186 20.12 -7.08 -14.10
N ARG A 187 20.67 -7.05 -12.89
CA ARG A 187 21.79 -7.92 -12.50
C ARG A 187 21.38 -9.38 -12.50
N GLN A 188 20.19 -9.72 -12.01
CA GLN A 188 19.69 -11.10 -12.00
C GLN A 188 19.67 -11.74 -13.39
N ARG A 189 19.31 -10.98 -14.44
CA ARG A 189 19.29 -11.49 -15.83
C ARG A 189 20.67 -11.95 -16.32
N ASN A 190 21.74 -11.36 -15.81
CA ASN A 190 23.12 -11.64 -16.22
C ASN A 190 23.92 -12.40 -15.14
N ALA A 191 23.28 -12.76 -14.02
CA ALA A 191 23.96 -13.33 -12.85
C ALA A 191 24.24 -14.83 -13.03
N PHE A 192 25.38 -15.27 -12.48
CA PHE A 192 25.69 -16.69 -12.37
C PHE A 192 24.76 -17.37 -11.35
N LYS A 193 24.60 -18.70 -11.47
CA LYS A 193 23.72 -19.48 -10.58
C LYS A 193 24.01 -19.25 -9.09
N ALA A 194 25.28 -19.08 -8.71
CA ALA A 194 25.69 -18.81 -7.33
C ALA A 194 25.26 -17.44 -6.80
N GLU A 195 25.11 -16.44 -7.67
CA GLU A 195 24.75 -15.07 -7.29
C GLU A 195 23.24 -14.83 -7.26
N ARG A 196 22.46 -15.68 -7.95
CA ARG A 196 20.99 -15.52 -8.08
C ARG A 196 20.27 -15.49 -6.74
N ALA A 197 20.58 -16.42 -5.85
CA ALA A 197 19.90 -16.50 -4.55
C ALA A 197 20.09 -15.22 -3.71
N THR A 198 21.29 -14.63 -3.74
CA THR A 198 21.58 -13.35 -3.06
C THR A 198 20.79 -12.20 -3.67
N LEU A 199 20.68 -12.16 -5.00
CA LEU A 199 19.94 -11.11 -5.68
C LEU A 199 18.42 -11.24 -5.47
N GLU A 200 17.87 -12.46 -5.45
CA GLU A 200 16.46 -12.75 -5.16
C GLU A 200 16.10 -12.38 -3.72
N ALA A 201 16.96 -12.72 -2.74
CA ALA A 201 16.78 -12.30 -1.36
C ALA A 201 16.80 -10.77 -1.20
N ARG A 202 17.69 -10.10 -1.94
CA ARG A 202 17.76 -8.64 -1.97
C ARG A 202 16.52 -8.02 -2.62
N GLU A 203 15.99 -8.61 -3.69
CA GLU A 203 14.74 -8.16 -4.30
C GLU A 203 13.58 -8.24 -3.30
N ALA A 204 13.43 -9.36 -2.59
CA ALA A 204 12.40 -9.50 -1.57
C ALA A 204 12.48 -8.42 -0.47
N ALA A 205 13.69 -8.09 -0.02
CA ALA A 205 13.90 -7.01 0.95
C ALA A 205 13.51 -5.62 0.39
N LEU A 206 13.85 -5.34 -0.87
CA LEU A 206 13.48 -4.09 -1.54
C LEU A 206 11.96 -3.97 -1.75
N GLU A 207 11.29 -5.07 -2.09
CA GLU A 207 9.83 -5.12 -2.23
C GLU A 207 9.11 -4.87 -0.91
N GLN A 208 9.60 -5.45 0.19
CA GLN A 208 9.10 -5.16 1.54
C GLN A 208 9.25 -3.68 1.88
N ALA A 209 10.38 -3.08 1.55
CA ALA A 209 10.65 -1.66 1.80
C ALA A 209 9.82 -0.70 0.92
N LEU A 210 9.15 -1.20 -0.12
CA LEU A 210 8.17 -0.47 -0.94
C LEU A 210 6.72 -0.65 -0.48
N ALA A 211 6.43 -1.42 0.57
CA ALA A 211 5.06 -1.69 0.99
C ALA A 211 4.23 -0.42 1.27
N GLY A 212 4.87 0.64 1.80
CA GLY A 212 4.23 1.94 2.04
C GLY A 212 4.16 2.90 0.84
N CYS A 213 4.67 2.50 -0.33
CA CYS A 213 4.73 3.34 -1.53
C CYS A 213 3.54 3.15 -2.49
N ARG A 214 2.48 2.46 -2.04
CA ARG A 214 1.31 2.09 -2.84
C ARG A 214 0.09 2.96 -2.53
#